data_AF-U5W6K5-F1
#
_entry.id   AF-U5W6K5-F1
#
_cell.length_a   1.000
_cell.length_b   1.000
_cell.length_c   1.000
_cell.angle_alpha   90.00
_cell.angle_beta   90.00
_cell.angle_gamma   90.00
#
_symmetry.space_group_name_H-M   'P 1'
#
loop_
_entity.id
_entity.type
_entity.pdbx_description
1 polymer ?
#
loop_
_entity_poly.entity_id
_entity_poly.type
_entity_poly.pdbx_seq_one_letter_code
_entity_poly.pdbx_strand_id
1 'polypeptide(L)'
;MGNEIHEQLSEARIHHCLIEGDNLDLAYPPPWEHNLGARNLGAMWANYRELGYRRMVYTNTVSVRFVDELTAAMGDDPRVVAVLLTASDATARVRLARREIGSALERHVERSDVAARELDEFSPGWVHRVATDGRPVADIAAEVIGLAGWTSQS
;
A
#
# COMPACT_ATOMS: atom_id res chain seq x y z
N MET A 1 7.68 3.42 -1.39
CA MET A 1 7.63 2.07 -1.96
C MET A 1 6.83 2.05 -3.23
N GLY A 2 5.54 2.49 -3.21
CA GLY A 2 4.70 2.56 -4.41
C GLY A 2 5.40 3.19 -5.63
N ASN A 3 6.03 4.36 -5.47
CA ASN A 3 6.76 5.00 -6.56
C ASN A 3 7.90 4.16 -7.14
N GLU A 4 8.71 3.49 -6.32
CA GLU A 4 9.80 2.63 -6.82
C GLU A 4 9.24 1.44 -7.61
N ILE A 5 8.16 0.81 -7.10
CA ILE A 5 7.46 -0.26 -7.82
C ILE A 5 6.93 0.27 -9.16
N HIS A 6 6.37 1.48 -9.17
CA HIS A 6 5.89 2.12 -10.39
C HIS A 6 7.01 2.33 -11.42
N GLU A 7 8.17 2.85 -10.99
CA GLU A 7 9.32 3.05 -11.87
C GLU A 7 9.81 1.73 -12.47
N GLN A 8 10.04 0.70 -11.64
CA GLN A 8 10.52 -0.59 -12.12
C GLN A 8 9.53 -1.30 -13.07
N LEU A 9 8.23 -1.25 -12.76
CA LEU A 9 7.20 -1.82 -13.64
C LEU A 9 7.09 -1.02 -14.95
N SER A 10 7.27 0.30 -14.91
CA SER A 10 7.27 1.16 -16.10
C SER A 10 8.46 0.88 -17.00
N GLU A 11 9.66 0.70 -16.42
CA GLU A 11 10.87 0.30 -17.13
C GLU A 11 10.69 -1.08 -17.79
N ALA A 12 10.05 -2.02 -17.09
CA ALA A 12 9.68 -3.34 -17.61
C ALA A 12 8.49 -3.30 -18.60
N ARG A 13 7.90 -2.12 -18.87
CA ARG A 13 6.72 -1.92 -19.73
C ARG A 13 5.50 -2.74 -19.32
N ILE A 14 5.34 -2.98 -18.03
CA ILE A 14 4.17 -3.66 -17.47
C ILE A 14 3.06 -2.63 -17.27
N HIS A 15 1.91 -2.83 -17.93
CA HIS A 15 0.76 -1.94 -17.80
C HIS A 15 0.11 -2.08 -16.41
N HIS A 16 0.18 -1.02 -15.59
CA HIS A 16 -0.27 -0.98 -14.20
C HIS A 16 -0.62 0.45 -13.75
N CYS A 17 -1.46 0.59 -12.72
CA CYS A 17 -1.67 1.86 -12.02
C CYS A 17 -1.20 1.78 -10.56
N LEU A 18 -0.97 2.95 -9.94
CA LEU A 18 -0.61 3.10 -8.54
C LEU A 18 -1.66 3.99 -7.85
N ILE A 19 -2.21 3.52 -6.72
CA ILE A 19 -3.14 4.29 -5.89
C ILE A 19 -2.60 4.33 -4.45
N GLU A 20 -2.43 5.54 -3.93
CA GLU A 20 -2.10 5.80 -2.52
C GLU A 20 -3.38 6.00 -1.71
N GLY A 21 -3.69 5.04 -0.85
CA GLY A 21 -4.92 4.95 -0.07
C GLY A 21 -5.08 6.08 0.93
N ASP A 22 -3.98 6.54 1.55
CA ASP A 22 -4.02 7.64 2.54
C ASP A 22 -4.52 8.96 1.94
N ASN A 23 -4.50 9.09 0.61
CA ASN A 23 -4.96 10.29 -0.10
C ASN A 23 -6.41 10.20 -0.57
N LEU A 24 -7.05 9.03 -0.48
CA LEU A 24 -8.40 8.83 -1.03
C LEU A 24 -9.49 9.53 -0.22
N ASP A 25 -9.24 9.85 1.05
CA ASP A 25 -10.21 10.51 1.92
C ASP A 25 -9.56 11.56 2.84
N LEU A 26 -8.38 12.05 2.45
CA LEU A 26 -7.64 13.09 3.17
C LEU A 26 -8.37 14.43 3.11
N ALA A 27 -9.27 14.68 4.06
CA ALA A 27 -10.08 15.89 4.15
C ALA A 27 -10.30 16.35 5.60
N TYR A 28 -10.71 17.61 5.77
CA TYR A 28 -11.19 18.15 7.03
C TYR A 28 -12.56 18.82 6.83
N PRO A 29 -13.59 18.47 7.64
CA PRO A 29 -13.59 17.41 8.66
C PRO A 29 -13.36 16.02 8.05
N PRO A 30 -12.88 15.02 8.83
CA PRO A 30 -12.66 13.67 8.33
C PRO A 30 -13.96 13.05 7.80
N PRO A 31 -13.99 12.48 6.58
CA PRO A 31 -15.23 12.04 5.93
C PRO A 31 -15.52 10.54 6.17
N TRP A 32 -15.04 9.96 7.27
CA TRP A 32 -15.04 8.51 7.49
C TRP A 32 -16.44 7.91 7.54
N GLU A 33 -17.43 8.63 8.08
CA GLU A 33 -18.83 8.18 8.09
C GLU A 33 -19.43 8.01 6.68
N HIS A 34 -18.80 8.59 5.66
CA HIS A 34 -19.27 8.54 4.28
C HIS A 34 -18.62 7.44 3.45
N ASN A 35 -17.66 6.69 4.03
CA ASN A 35 -16.88 5.68 3.32
C ASN A 35 -16.23 6.25 2.03
N LEU A 36 -15.76 7.51 2.10
CA LEU A 36 -15.28 8.25 0.92
C LEU A 36 -14.09 7.55 0.25
N GLY A 37 -13.17 7.00 1.05
CA GLY A 37 -11.99 6.29 0.54
C GLY A 37 -12.36 5.12 -0.37
N ALA A 38 -13.32 4.28 0.05
CA ALA A 38 -13.80 3.16 -0.75
C ALA A 38 -14.52 3.62 -2.04
N ARG A 39 -15.34 4.68 -1.96
CA ARG A 39 -16.02 5.24 -3.15
C ARG A 39 -15.01 5.76 -4.17
N ASN A 40 -14.00 6.48 -3.70
CA ASN A 40 -12.95 7.02 -4.56
C ASN A 40 -12.07 5.91 -5.14
N LEU A 41 -11.77 4.86 -4.37
CA LEU A 41 -11.08 3.67 -4.89
C LEU A 41 -11.87 3.03 -6.04
N GLY A 42 -13.16 2.78 -5.86
CA GLY A 42 -14.03 2.21 -6.90
C GLY A 42 -14.09 3.08 -8.15
N ALA A 43 -14.27 4.39 -7.99
CA ALA A 43 -14.30 5.34 -9.11
C ALA A 43 -12.97 5.41 -9.87
N MET A 44 -11.84 5.48 -9.17
CA MET A 44 -10.52 5.49 -9.79
C MET A 44 -10.24 4.17 -10.51
N TRP A 45 -10.57 3.03 -9.88
CA TRP A 45 -10.39 1.74 -10.52
C TRP A 45 -11.22 1.59 -11.78
N ALA A 46 -12.50 2.01 -11.76
CA ALA A 46 -13.34 2.00 -12.95
C ALA A 46 -12.71 2.78 -14.12
N ASN A 47 -12.18 3.99 -13.87
CA ASN A 47 -11.50 4.78 -14.89
C ASN A 47 -10.27 4.05 -15.47
N TYR A 48 -9.46 3.41 -14.61
CA TYR A 48 -8.32 2.62 -15.07
C TYR A 48 -8.78 1.38 -15.86
N ARG A 49 -9.86 0.71 -15.46
CA ARG A 49 -10.43 -0.43 -16.19
C ARG A 49 -10.88 -0.06 -17.59
N GLU A 50 -11.54 1.10 -17.75
CA GLU A 50 -11.98 1.62 -19.04
C GLU A 50 -10.80 1.86 -19.99
N LEU A 51 -9.65 2.28 -19.45
CA LEU A 51 -8.40 2.45 -20.19
C LEU A 51 -7.61 1.15 -20.39
N GLY A 52 -8.15 0.00 -19.99
CA GLY A 52 -7.55 -1.32 -20.20
C GLY A 52 -6.50 -1.74 -19.15
N TYR A 53 -6.40 -1.04 -18.02
CA TYR A 53 -5.54 -1.46 -16.92
C TYR A 53 -6.10 -2.73 -16.27
N ARG A 54 -5.19 -3.65 -15.93
CA ARG A 54 -5.52 -4.95 -15.30
C ARG A 54 -4.72 -5.22 -14.01
N ARG A 55 -3.81 -4.32 -13.66
CA ARG A 55 -2.92 -4.42 -12.50
C ARG A 55 -2.95 -3.12 -11.73
N MET A 56 -3.11 -3.21 -10.42
CA MET A 56 -3.11 -2.07 -9.51
C MET A 56 -2.14 -2.35 -8.38
N VAL A 57 -1.24 -1.41 -8.13
CA VAL A 57 -0.47 -1.31 -6.89
C VAL A 57 -1.27 -0.41 -5.97
N TYR A 58 -1.68 -0.91 -4.83
CA TYR A 58 -2.35 -0.14 -3.79
C TYR A 58 -1.42 -0.03 -2.58
N THR A 59 -1.16 1.19 -2.12
CA THR A 59 -0.36 1.44 -0.91
C THR A 59 -1.22 2.07 0.16
N ASN A 60 -1.15 1.55 1.37
CA ASN A 60 -1.71 2.15 2.59
C ASN A 60 -1.20 1.35 3.80
N THR A 61 -1.04 2.04 4.93
CA THR A 61 -0.43 1.49 6.15
C THR A 61 -1.07 0.19 6.63
N VAL A 62 -2.39 0.06 6.57
CA VAL A 62 -3.15 -1.07 7.14
C VAL A 62 -3.89 -1.93 6.12
N SER A 63 -3.68 -1.65 4.83
CA SER A 63 -4.41 -2.27 3.70
C SER A 63 -4.53 -3.79 3.74
N VAL A 64 -3.49 -4.50 4.20
CA VAL A 64 -3.47 -5.97 4.26
C VAL A 64 -4.52 -6.57 5.21
N ARG A 65 -5.09 -5.76 6.11
CA ARG A 65 -6.19 -6.16 7.00
C ARG A 65 -7.58 -5.96 6.39
N PHE A 66 -7.68 -5.13 5.35
CA PHE A 66 -8.94 -4.70 4.76
C PHE A 66 -9.07 -5.16 3.31
N VAL A 67 -8.47 -6.31 2.98
CA VAL A 67 -8.45 -6.82 1.60
C VAL A 67 -9.86 -7.03 1.08
N ASP A 68 -10.73 -7.64 1.88
CA ASP A 68 -12.12 -7.92 1.47
C ASP A 68 -12.89 -6.62 1.21
N GLU A 69 -12.77 -5.61 2.07
CA GLU A 69 -13.40 -4.31 1.88
C GLU A 69 -12.85 -3.57 0.66
N LEU A 70 -11.52 -3.63 0.43
CA LEU A 70 -10.89 -2.99 -0.73
C LEU A 70 -11.34 -3.63 -2.04
N THR A 71 -11.38 -4.97 -2.11
CA THR A 71 -11.86 -5.69 -3.32
C THR A 71 -13.35 -5.46 -3.56
N ALA A 72 -14.18 -5.45 -2.52
CA ALA A 72 -15.59 -5.09 -2.62
C ALA A 72 -15.79 -3.65 -3.12
N ALA A 73 -14.98 -2.70 -2.64
CA ALA A 73 -15.00 -1.30 -3.07
C ALA A 73 -14.59 -1.12 -4.54
N MET A 74 -13.63 -1.92 -5.01
CA MET A 74 -13.26 -1.98 -6.43
C MET A 74 -14.40 -2.47 -7.33
N GLY A 75 -15.31 -3.30 -6.80
CA GLY A 75 -16.41 -3.89 -7.57
C GLY A 75 -15.95 -4.91 -8.61
N ASP A 76 -14.80 -5.55 -8.39
CA ASP A 76 -14.19 -6.59 -9.25
C ASP A 76 -13.84 -7.81 -8.37
N ASP A 77 -13.39 -8.91 -8.98
CA ASP A 77 -12.87 -10.10 -8.29
C ASP A 77 -11.37 -10.26 -8.58
N PRO A 78 -10.50 -9.37 -8.05
CA PRO A 78 -9.09 -9.37 -8.40
C PRO A 78 -8.34 -10.50 -7.70
N ARG A 79 -7.33 -11.05 -8.38
CA ARG A 79 -6.28 -11.82 -7.68
C ARG A 79 -5.46 -10.87 -6.81
N VAL A 80 -5.52 -11.06 -5.50
CA VAL A 80 -4.78 -10.24 -4.53
C VAL A 80 -3.45 -10.88 -4.16
N VAL A 81 -2.40 -10.05 -4.11
CA VAL A 81 -1.13 -10.37 -3.47
C VAL A 81 -0.89 -9.29 -2.41
N ALA A 82 -1.07 -9.67 -1.15
CA ALA A 82 -0.88 -8.76 -0.02
C ALA A 82 0.54 -8.88 0.50
N VAL A 83 1.19 -7.73 0.69
CA VAL A 83 2.54 -7.65 1.23
C VAL A 83 2.58 -6.66 2.38
N LEU A 84 2.95 -7.15 3.57
CA LEU A 84 3.28 -6.33 4.72
C LEU A 84 4.78 -6.04 4.71
N LEU A 85 5.14 -4.77 4.60
CA LEU A 85 6.53 -4.32 4.76
C LEU A 85 6.84 -4.21 6.25
N THR A 86 7.84 -4.94 6.72
CA THR A 86 8.26 -4.92 8.12
C THR A 86 9.56 -4.14 8.29
N ALA A 87 9.70 -3.49 9.44
CA ALA A 87 10.91 -2.81 9.86
C ALA A 87 11.03 -2.91 11.38
N SER A 88 12.24 -2.88 11.91
CA SER A 88 12.45 -2.67 13.34
C SER A 88 11.93 -1.29 13.78
N ASP A 89 11.50 -1.18 15.04
CA ASP A 89 11.07 0.09 15.64
C ASP A 89 12.10 1.20 15.45
N ALA A 90 13.39 0.87 15.56
CA ALA A 90 14.48 1.81 15.36
C ALA A 90 14.49 2.36 13.92
N THR A 91 14.38 1.49 12.92
CA THR A 91 14.29 1.90 11.51
C THR A 91 13.02 2.70 11.22
N ALA A 92 11.87 2.27 11.77
CA ALA A 92 10.60 2.97 11.59
C ALA A 92 10.67 4.41 12.13
N ARG A 93 11.20 4.60 13.35
CA ARG A 93 11.39 5.92 13.97
C ARG A 93 12.30 6.82 13.13
N VAL A 94 13.42 6.30 12.63
CA VAL A 94 14.33 7.07 11.76
C VAL A 94 13.66 7.50 10.46
N ARG A 95 12.83 6.65 9.85
CA ARG A 95 12.10 6.98 8.62
C ARG A 95 10.98 8.00 8.85
N LEU A 96 10.21 7.84 9.93
CA LEU A 96 9.17 8.79 10.34
C LEU A 96 9.76 10.18 10.58
N ALA A 97 10.86 10.27 11.32
CA ALA A 97 11.56 11.52 11.60
C ALA A 97 12.10 12.24 10.36
N ARG A 98 12.28 11.53 9.23
CA ARG A 98 12.71 12.12 7.95
C ARG A 98 11.56 12.63 7.09
N ARG A 99 10.35 12.09 7.26
CA ARG A 99 9.16 12.44 6.46
C ARG A 99 8.31 13.51 7.09
N GLU A 100 8.18 13.47 8.42
CA GLU A 100 7.30 14.37 9.16
C GLU A 100 8.09 15.57 9.66
N ILE A 101 7.87 16.73 9.04
CA ILE A 101 8.41 18.03 9.46
C ILE A 101 7.27 18.79 10.14
N GLY A 102 7.25 18.87 11.48
CA GLY A 102 6.30 19.71 12.21
C GLY A 102 5.76 19.11 13.52
N SER A 103 4.75 19.77 14.09
CA SER A 103 4.14 19.50 15.42
C SER A 103 3.27 18.24 15.49
N ALA A 104 3.27 17.40 14.45
CA ALA A 104 2.50 16.17 14.37
C ALA A 104 3.36 14.90 14.51
N LEU A 105 4.69 15.02 14.51
CA LEU A 105 5.62 13.88 14.50
C LEU A 105 5.36 12.88 15.65
N GLU A 106 5.19 13.35 16.88
CA GLU A 106 4.93 12.48 18.04
C GLU A 106 3.62 11.69 17.88
N ARG A 107 2.55 12.34 17.41
CA ARG A 107 1.27 11.67 17.13
C ARG A 107 1.37 10.65 16.00
N HIS A 108 2.17 10.94 14.97
CA HIS A 108 2.40 10.00 13.87
C HIS A 108 3.23 8.79 14.31
N VAL A 109 4.21 8.98 15.20
CA VAL A 109 4.99 7.87 15.78
C VAL A 109 4.11 6.97 16.63
N GLU A 110 3.29 7.52 17.53
CA GLU A 110 2.41 6.72 18.38
C GLU A 110 1.38 5.93 17.55
N ARG A 111 0.74 6.58 16.55
CA ARG A 111 -0.17 5.90 15.63
C ARG A 111 0.53 4.82 14.81
N SER A 112 1.77 5.05 14.39
CA SER A 112 2.56 4.06 13.66
C SER A 112 2.93 2.87 14.53
N ASP A 113 3.28 3.08 15.81
CA ASP A 113 3.61 1.99 16.75
C ASP A 113 2.37 1.12 17.03
N VAL A 114 1.19 1.75 17.20
CA VAL A 114 -0.09 1.02 17.35
C VAL A 114 -0.41 0.22 16.10
N ALA A 115 -0.33 0.85 14.91
CA ALA A 115 -0.59 0.17 13.65
C ALA A 115 0.37 -1.01 13.42
N ALA A 116 1.66 -0.85 13.76
CA ALA A 116 2.65 -1.92 13.63
C ALA A 116 2.31 -3.14 14.50
N ARG A 117 1.90 -2.93 15.76
CA ARG A 117 1.46 -4.02 16.66
C ARG A 117 0.22 -4.72 16.13
N GLU A 118 -0.79 -3.94 15.72
CA GLU A 118 -2.01 -4.51 15.17
C GLU A 118 -1.76 -5.30 13.88
N LEU A 119 -0.85 -4.83 13.02
CA LEU A 119 -0.46 -5.55 11.81
C LEU A 119 0.31 -6.83 12.15
N ASP A 120 1.15 -6.81 13.17
CA ASP A 120 1.87 -8.01 13.56
C ASP A 120 0.93 -9.11 14.07
N GLU A 121 -0.05 -8.71 14.89
CA GLU A 121 -1.02 -9.61 15.53
C GLU A 121 -2.14 -10.07 14.59
N PHE A 122 -2.69 -9.16 13.77
CA PHE A 122 -3.94 -9.40 13.03
C PHE A 122 -3.77 -9.56 11.52
N SER A 123 -2.54 -9.53 10.98
CA SER A 123 -2.35 -9.81 9.55
C SER A 123 -2.64 -11.29 9.24
N PRO A 124 -3.46 -11.59 8.21
CA PRO A 124 -3.72 -12.96 7.81
C PRO A 124 -2.44 -13.74 7.46
N GLY A 125 -2.41 -15.04 7.75
CA GLY A 125 -1.22 -15.88 7.53
C GLY A 125 -0.79 -16.04 6.07
N TRP A 126 -1.65 -15.68 5.11
CA TRP A 126 -1.34 -15.70 3.68
C TRP A 126 -0.63 -14.42 3.20
N VAL A 127 -0.58 -13.37 4.03
CA VAL A 127 0.09 -12.10 3.71
C VAL A 127 1.61 -12.32 3.70
N HIS A 128 2.26 -11.94 2.61
CA HIS A 128 3.72 -11.98 2.54
C HIS A 128 4.32 -10.91 3.45
N ARG A 129 5.40 -11.24 4.15
CA ARG A 129 6.13 -10.29 5.00
C ARG A 129 7.50 -10.03 4.40
N VAL A 130 7.78 -8.78 4.09
CA VAL A 130 9.06 -8.37 3.49
C VAL A 130 9.77 -7.41 4.43
N ALA A 131 10.88 -7.90 5.02
CA ALA A 131 11.72 -7.09 5.88
C ALA A 131 12.45 -6.02 5.06
N THR A 132 12.51 -4.81 5.61
CA THR A 132 13.08 -3.64 4.92
C THR A 132 14.29 -3.03 5.63
N ASP A 133 14.70 -3.57 6.78
CA ASP A 133 15.88 -3.10 7.51
C ASP A 133 17.16 -3.33 6.72
N GLY A 134 17.99 -2.28 6.59
CA GLY A 134 19.29 -2.36 5.92
C GLY A 134 19.25 -2.65 4.42
N ARG A 135 18.06 -2.70 3.80
CA ARG A 135 17.90 -3.07 2.39
C ARG A 135 17.65 -1.85 1.49
N PRO A 136 18.23 -1.84 0.27
CA PRO A 136 17.88 -0.86 -0.74
C PRO A 136 16.39 -0.91 -1.10
N VAL A 137 15.80 0.27 -1.35
CA VAL A 137 14.38 0.36 -1.76
C VAL A 137 14.13 -0.39 -3.07
N ALA A 138 15.08 -0.34 -4.01
CA ALA A 138 15.02 -1.05 -5.27
C ALA A 138 14.89 -2.58 -5.09
N ASP A 139 15.70 -3.17 -4.21
CA ASP A 139 15.67 -4.62 -3.95
C ASP A 139 14.36 -5.06 -3.31
N ILE A 140 13.81 -4.23 -2.41
CA ILE A 140 12.51 -4.50 -1.78
C ILE A 140 11.40 -4.43 -2.82
N ALA A 141 11.40 -3.41 -3.70
CA ALA A 141 10.42 -3.28 -4.75
C ALA A 141 10.47 -4.45 -5.74
N ALA A 142 11.68 -4.89 -6.13
CA ALA A 142 11.87 -6.05 -6.99
C ALA A 142 11.32 -7.34 -6.36
N GLU A 143 11.53 -7.55 -5.06
CA GLU A 143 10.94 -8.68 -4.33
C GLU A 143 9.41 -8.63 -4.34
N VAL A 144 8.81 -7.46 -4.04
CA VAL A 144 7.35 -7.28 -4.06
C VAL A 144 6.77 -7.57 -5.45
N ILE A 145 7.41 -7.08 -6.50
CA ILE A 145 7.01 -7.35 -7.89
C ILE A 145 7.13 -8.85 -8.21
N GLY A 146 8.18 -9.51 -7.72
CA GLY A 146 8.37 -10.95 -7.85
C GLY A 146 7.26 -11.76 -7.18
N LEU A 147 6.84 -11.38 -5.97
CA LEU A 147 5.70 -11.99 -5.27
C LEU A 147 4.39 -11.84 -6.04
N ALA A 148 4.19 -10.70 -6.72
CA ALA A 148 3.03 -10.46 -7.57
C ALA A 148 3.03 -11.32 -8.85
N GLY A 149 4.19 -11.87 -9.24
CA GLY A 149 4.37 -12.67 -10.44
C GLY A 149 4.24 -11.88 -11.75
N TRP A 150 4.32 -10.55 -11.70
CA TRP A 150 4.05 -9.71 -12.88
C TRP A 150 5.21 -9.64 -13.89
N THR A 151 6.41 -10.06 -13.49
CA THR A 151 7.60 -10.12 -14.34
C THR A 151 7.80 -11.47 -15.02
N SER A 152 6.98 -12.48 -14.69
CA SER A 152 6.99 -13.76 -15.39
C SER A 152 6.00 -13.68 -16.56
N GLN A 153 6.49 -13.82 -17.79
CA GLN A 153 5.61 -13.99 -18.94
C GLN A 153 4.85 -15.31 -18.77
N SER A 154 3.52 -15.25 -18.75
CA SER A 154 2.63 -16.37 -19.04
C SER A 154 1.68 -15.92 -20.13
#